data_AF-A0A6I1YXP5-F1
#
_entry.id   AF-A0A6I1YXP5-F1
#
_cell.length_a   1.000
_cell.length_b   1.000
_cell.length_c   1.000
_cell.angle_alpha   90.00
_cell.angle_beta   90.00
_cell.angle_gamma   90.00
#
_symmetry.space_group_name_H-M   'P 1'
#
loop_
_entity.id
_entity.type
_entity.pdbx_description
1 polymer ?
#
loop_
_entity_poly.entity_id
_entity_poly.type
_entity_poly.pdbx_seq_one_letter_code
_entity_poly.pdbx_strand_id
1 'polypeptide(L)'
;MADLYRSWYAGRGLPTGRLLVESFLLLEPWWTLRTGSVPYWTVFGTEASRARLDSCLDASAPYDEIRILLSNDGTDSIGLADAHAWQRTAARARKIGRLTGVDAAAYPRDFASFVRSHRELSKIRTRYPLPLPLDAADAITALAARDDILWRPVRWSTTGSVSLEARLGRCL
;
A
#
# COMPACT_ATOMS: atom_id res chain seq x y z
N MET A 1 -7.34 3.00 2.40
CA MET A 1 -6.47 3.65 1.43
C MET A 1 -6.67 3.02 0.08
N ALA A 2 -6.44 1.71 -0.12
CA ALA A 2 -6.65 1.13 -1.45
C ALA A 2 -8.10 1.28 -1.95
N ASP A 3 -9.11 0.99 -1.12
CA ASP A 3 -10.52 1.17 -1.52
C ASP A 3 -10.86 2.62 -1.84
N LEU A 4 -10.36 3.56 -1.04
CA LEU A 4 -10.55 5.01 -1.21
C LEU A 4 -9.98 5.49 -2.55
N TYR A 5 -8.73 5.13 -2.85
CA TYR A 5 -8.09 5.52 -4.11
C TYR A 5 -8.73 4.83 -5.30
N ARG A 6 -9.18 3.58 -5.13
CA ARG A 6 -9.84 2.83 -6.20
C ARG A 6 -11.19 3.45 -6.57
N SER A 7 -12.01 3.85 -5.59
CA SER A 7 -13.27 4.55 -5.84
C SER A 7 -13.04 5.94 -6.45
N TRP A 8 -12.04 6.66 -5.93
CA TRP A 8 -11.64 7.98 -6.43
C TRP A 8 -11.19 7.97 -7.89
N TYR A 9 -10.39 6.96 -8.26
CA TYR A 9 -9.95 6.72 -9.64
C TYR A 9 -11.10 6.29 -10.55
N ALA A 10 -11.98 5.40 -10.08
CA ALA A 10 -13.13 4.95 -10.86
C ALA A 10 -14.03 6.13 -11.27
N GLY A 11 -14.32 7.05 -10.35
CA GLY A 11 -15.10 8.26 -10.63
C GLY A 11 -14.46 9.22 -11.64
N ARG A 12 -13.16 9.04 -11.95
CA ARG A 12 -12.38 9.89 -12.88
C ARG A 12 -11.96 9.15 -14.15
N GLY A 13 -12.44 7.91 -14.36
CA GLY A 13 -12.05 7.08 -15.50
C GLY A 13 -10.56 6.69 -15.50
N LEU A 14 -9.91 6.74 -14.33
CA LEU A 14 -8.52 6.30 -14.16
C LEU A 14 -8.47 4.79 -13.93
N PRO A 15 -7.34 4.12 -14.27
CA PRO A 15 -7.21 2.68 -14.07
C PRO A 15 -7.27 2.32 -12.58
N THR A 16 -7.97 1.22 -12.29
CA THR A 16 -8.13 0.68 -10.92
C THR A 16 -7.51 -0.71 -10.76
N GLY A 17 -6.85 -1.20 -11.81
CA GLY A 17 -6.36 -2.58 -11.91
C GLY A 17 -4.91 -2.79 -11.46
N ARG A 18 -4.18 -1.73 -11.08
CA ARG A 18 -2.79 -1.81 -10.62
C ARG A 18 -2.72 -1.45 -9.14
N LEU A 19 -2.24 -2.37 -8.31
CA LEU A 19 -1.96 -2.15 -6.90
C LEU A 19 -0.46 -1.94 -6.72
N LEU A 20 -0.08 -0.90 -5.98
CA LEU A 20 1.26 -0.70 -5.48
C LEU A 20 1.25 -0.80 -3.96
N VAL A 21 1.88 -1.85 -3.45
CA VAL A 21 2.08 -2.08 -2.02
C VAL A 21 3.42 -1.49 -1.64
N GLU A 22 3.42 -0.61 -0.66
CA GLU A 22 4.61 0.09 -0.20
C GLU A 22 4.76 -0.11 1.31
N SER A 23 5.99 -0.32 1.78
CA SER A 23 6.30 -0.49 3.20
C SER A 23 7.17 0.64 3.72
N PHE A 24 6.75 1.22 4.85
CA PHE A 24 7.49 2.22 5.64
C PHE A 24 8.17 3.33 4.81
N LEU A 25 9.47 3.58 5.02
CA LEU A 25 10.30 4.61 4.36
C LEU A 25 10.35 4.49 2.84
N LEU A 26 9.98 3.34 2.27
CA LEU A 26 9.97 3.13 0.83
C LEU A 26 8.61 3.55 0.28
N LEU A 27 8.35 4.86 0.28
CA LEU A 27 7.19 5.47 -0.39
C LEU A 27 7.64 6.14 -1.69
N GLU A 28 6.89 5.89 -2.75
CA GLU A 28 7.02 6.49 -4.07
C GLU A 28 5.70 7.16 -4.50
N PRO A 29 5.09 8.07 -3.71
CA PRO A 29 3.73 8.56 -3.97
C PRO A 29 3.58 9.19 -5.36
N TRP A 30 4.62 9.86 -5.84
CA TRP A 30 4.64 10.44 -7.17
C TRP A 30 4.51 9.38 -8.26
N TRP A 31 5.30 8.29 -8.20
CA TRP A 31 5.20 7.20 -9.18
C TRP A 31 3.91 6.42 -9.01
N THR A 32 3.40 6.25 -7.79
CA THR A 32 2.09 5.66 -7.52
C THR A 32 1.02 6.36 -8.35
N LEU A 33 0.90 7.68 -8.21
CA LEU A 33 -0.09 8.49 -8.93
C LEU A 33 0.20 8.54 -10.43
N ARG A 34 1.46 8.79 -10.81
CA ARG A 34 1.86 8.93 -12.21
C ARG A 34 1.70 7.64 -13.02
N THR A 35 1.69 6.48 -12.38
CA THR A 35 1.41 5.18 -13.03
C THR A 35 -0.05 4.76 -12.90
N GLY A 36 -0.91 5.56 -12.26
CA GLY A 36 -2.29 5.19 -11.99
C GLY A 36 -2.39 3.95 -11.09
N SER A 37 -1.43 3.75 -10.20
CA SER A 37 -1.46 2.68 -9.21
C SER A 37 -2.35 3.09 -8.04
N VAL A 38 -3.13 2.13 -7.55
CA VAL A 38 -3.84 2.22 -6.28
C VAL A 38 -2.81 1.97 -5.17
N PRO A 39 -2.59 2.91 -4.23
CA PRO A 39 -1.67 2.71 -3.12
C PRO A 39 -2.27 1.78 -2.06
N TYR A 40 -1.42 0.92 -1.50
CA TYR A 40 -1.65 0.22 -0.25
C TYR A 40 -0.42 0.33 0.62
N TRP A 41 -0.56 0.95 1.79
CA TRP A 41 0.56 1.21 2.68
C TRP A 41 0.59 0.20 3.82
N THR A 42 1.75 -0.41 4.00
CA THR A 42 2.06 -1.30 5.11
C THR A 42 3.08 -0.63 6.02
N VAL A 43 2.99 -0.89 7.32
CA VAL A 43 3.93 -0.30 8.28
C VAL A 43 5.29 -0.96 8.18
N PHE A 44 5.36 -2.29 8.06
CA PHE A 44 6.60 -3.05 7.95
C PHE A 44 6.41 -4.32 7.10
N GLY A 45 7.51 -4.94 6.68
CA GLY A 45 7.54 -6.23 5.96
C GLY A 45 7.16 -7.46 6.81
N THR A 46 6.30 -7.30 7.81
CA THR A 46 5.92 -8.38 8.74
C THR A 46 4.84 -9.30 8.17
N GLU A 47 4.78 -10.52 8.69
CA GLU A 47 3.75 -11.51 8.36
C GLU A 47 2.34 -11.00 8.70
N ALA A 48 2.19 -10.24 9.78
CA ALA A 48 0.92 -9.58 10.11
C ALA A 48 0.50 -8.56 9.03
N SER A 49 1.45 -7.77 8.51
CA SER A 49 1.18 -6.81 7.43
C SER A 49 0.83 -7.52 6.13
N ARG A 50 1.52 -8.63 5.83
CA ARG A 50 1.25 -9.48 4.67
C ARG A 50 -0.12 -10.15 4.74
N ALA A 51 -0.46 -10.75 5.88
CA ALA A 51 -1.77 -11.39 6.10
C ALA A 51 -2.92 -10.37 5.98
N ARG A 52 -2.70 -9.15 6.46
CA ARG A 52 -3.65 -8.04 6.32
C ARG A 52 -3.85 -7.63 4.87
N LEU A 53 -2.77 -7.55 4.09
CA LEU A 53 -2.85 -7.37 2.64
C LEU A 53 -3.61 -8.54 1.98
N ASP A 54 -3.35 -9.78 2.38
CA ASP A 54 -4.04 -10.93 1.82
C ASP A 54 -5.55 -10.88 2.06
N SER A 55 -5.98 -10.58 3.30
CA SER A 55 -7.40 -10.40 3.63
C SER A 55 -8.02 -9.23 2.86
N CYS A 56 -7.25 -8.16 2.65
CA CYS A 56 -7.65 -7.04 1.81
C CYS A 56 -7.90 -7.48 0.35
N LEU A 57 -6.98 -8.26 -0.22
CA LEU A 57 -7.10 -8.79 -1.58
C LEU A 57 -8.27 -9.77 -1.71
N ASP A 58 -8.58 -10.57 -0.69
CA ASP A 58 -9.75 -11.48 -0.66
C ASP A 58 -11.07 -10.71 -0.71
N ALA A 59 -11.12 -9.53 -0.09
CA ALA A 59 -12.31 -8.69 -0.04
C ALA A 59 -12.45 -7.73 -1.25
N SER A 60 -11.48 -7.73 -2.17
CA SER A 60 -11.40 -6.77 -3.27
C SER A 60 -11.67 -7.41 -4.63
N ALA A 61 -12.17 -6.63 -5.59
CA ALA A 61 -12.14 -7.05 -6.99
C ALA A 61 -10.68 -7.29 -7.44
N PRO A 62 -10.38 -8.34 -8.24
CA PRO A 62 -8.99 -8.71 -8.47
C PRO A 62 -8.22 -7.62 -9.24
N TYR A 63 -6.91 -7.54 -8.98
CA TYR A 63 -5.99 -6.63 -9.66
C TYR A 63 -5.34 -7.32 -10.86
N ASP A 64 -5.13 -6.58 -11.94
CA ASP A 64 -4.31 -7.04 -13.08
C ASP A 64 -2.83 -7.06 -12.73
N GLU A 65 -2.39 -6.10 -11.92
CA GLU A 65 -0.99 -5.91 -11.57
C GLU A 65 -0.87 -5.66 -10.07
N ILE A 66 -0.01 -6.41 -9.38
CA ILE A 66 0.37 -6.20 -7.99
C ILE A 66 1.89 -6.08 -7.93
N ARG A 67 2.36 -4.92 -7.49
CA ARG A 67 3.77 -4.64 -7.25
C ARG A 67 3.98 -4.40 -5.77
N ILE A 68 5.00 -5.04 -5.21
CA ILE A 68 5.31 -4.91 -3.78
C ILE A 68 6.71 -4.37 -3.62
N LEU A 69 6.82 -3.27 -2.88
CA LEU A 69 8.05 -2.62 -2.46
C LEU A 69 8.21 -2.94 -0.98
N LEU A 70 9.31 -3.60 -0.62
CA LEU A 70 9.56 -4.00 0.76
C LEU A 70 10.60 -3.08 1.39
N SER A 71 10.29 -2.59 2.59
CA SER A 71 11.24 -1.92 3.45
C SER A 71 12.22 -2.94 4.01
N ASN A 72 13.49 -2.58 4.02
CA ASN A 72 14.59 -3.39 4.53
C ASN A 72 15.08 -2.78 5.83
N ASP A 73 14.80 -3.45 6.95
CA ASP A 73 15.35 -3.10 8.27
C ASP A 73 16.71 -3.78 8.53
N GLY A 74 17.14 -4.67 7.63
CA GLY A 74 18.44 -5.34 7.67
C GLY A 74 18.54 -6.49 8.67
N THR A 75 17.46 -6.76 9.42
CA THR A 75 17.47 -7.68 10.54
C THR A 75 16.44 -8.78 10.36
N ASP A 76 16.83 -10.01 10.66
CA ASP A 76 15.91 -11.13 10.75
C ASP A 76 15.11 -11.00 12.07
N SER A 77 14.07 -10.18 12.03
CA SER A 77 13.20 -9.88 13.17
C SER A 77 12.11 -10.96 13.36
N ILE A 78 11.69 -11.21 14.61
CA ILE A 78 10.56 -12.11 14.87
C ILE A 78 9.30 -11.55 14.18
N GLY A 79 8.67 -12.39 13.35
CA GLY A 79 7.47 -12.01 12.60
C GLY A 79 7.74 -11.31 11.27
N LEU A 80 9.00 -11.22 10.82
CA LEU A 80 9.34 -10.85 9.45
C LEU A 80 8.75 -11.88 8.47
N ALA A 81 8.08 -11.42 7.41
CA ALA A 81 7.65 -12.28 6.33
C ALA A 81 8.79 -12.42 5.31
N ASP A 82 9.11 -13.65 4.92
CA ASP A 82 10.13 -13.90 3.92
C ASP A 82 9.74 -13.34 2.53
N ALA A 83 10.75 -13.08 1.68
CA ALA A 83 10.53 -12.53 0.34
C ALA A 83 9.65 -13.45 -0.54
N HIS A 84 9.73 -14.77 -0.37
CA HIS A 84 8.89 -15.70 -1.14
C HIS A 84 7.42 -15.62 -0.73
N ALA A 85 7.11 -15.35 0.54
CA ALA A 85 5.77 -15.13 1.05
C ALA A 85 5.16 -13.87 0.44
N TRP A 86 5.92 -12.78 0.41
CA TRP A 86 5.50 -11.57 -0.29
C TRP A 86 5.33 -11.79 -1.79
N GLN A 87 6.22 -12.56 -2.43
CA GLN A 87 6.09 -12.90 -3.84
C GLN A 87 4.84 -13.76 -4.12
N ARG A 88 4.45 -14.66 -3.21
CA ARG A 88 3.17 -15.40 -3.31
C ARG A 88 1.97 -14.45 -3.25
N THR A 89 1.98 -13.47 -2.34
CA THR A 89 0.93 -12.44 -2.29
C THR A 89 0.90 -11.61 -3.59
N ALA A 90 2.06 -11.22 -4.14
CA ALA A 90 2.12 -10.50 -5.41
C ALA A 90 1.58 -11.33 -6.59
N ALA A 91 1.85 -12.65 -6.59
CA ALA A 91 1.40 -13.58 -7.62
C ALA A 91 -0.13 -13.75 -7.72
N ARG A 92 -0.89 -13.18 -6.78
CA ARG A 92 -2.36 -13.10 -6.84
C ARG A 92 -2.88 -12.16 -7.94
N ALA A 93 -2.01 -11.34 -8.54
CA ALA A 93 -2.36 -10.51 -9.68
C ALA A 93 -2.75 -11.36 -10.90
N ARG A 94 -3.73 -10.90 -11.69
CA ARG A 94 -4.15 -11.63 -12.91
C ARG A 94 -3.09 -11.68 -14.01
N LYS A 95 -2.22 -10.66 -14.10
CA LYS A 95 -1.26 -10.51 -15.20
C LYS A 95 0.18 -10.35 -14.72
N ILE A 96 0.42 -9.42 -13.79
CA ILE A 96 1.78 -9.07 -13.36
C ILE A 96 1.85 -9.02 -11.84
N GLY A 97 2.52 -10.00 -11.23
CA GLY A 97 2.77 -10.05 -9.78
C GLY A 97 4.26 -10.10 -9.49
N ARG A 98 4.83 -9.08 -8.83
CA ARG A 98 6.27 -9.10 -8.48
C ARG A 98 6.64 -8.24 -7.27
N LEU A 99 7.71 -8.66 -6.60
CA LEU A 99 8.53 -7.73 -5.81
C LEU A 99 9.26 -6.77 -6.76
N THR A 100 9.14 -5.47 -6.52
CA THR A 100 9.70 -4.43 -7.41
C THR A 100 10.94 -3.84 -6.78
N GLY A 101 12.09 -4.00 -7.42
CA GLY A 101 13.38 -3.50 -6.93
C GLY A 101 14.04 -4.33 -5.83
N VAL A 102 13.37 -5.37 -5.32
CA VAL A 102 13.85 -6.24 -4.25
C VAL A 102 14.63 -7.43 -4.81
N ASP A 103 15.81 -7.69 -4.25
CA ASP A 103 16.55 -8.94 -4.37
C ASP A 103 16.15 -9.89 -3.24
N ALA A 104 15.40 -10.94 -3.60
CA ALA A 104 14.88 -11.91 -2.63
C ALA A 104 15.99 -12.70 -1.92
N ALA A 105 17.16 -12.87 -2.54
CA ALA A 105 18.27 -13.60 -1.93
C ALA A 105 19.03 -12.76 -0.89
N ALA A 106 18.97 -11.43 -1.02
CA ALA A 106 19.60 -10.49 -0.10
C ALA A 106 18.62 -9.94 0.96
N TYR A 107 17.31 -10.11 0.79
CA TYR A 107 16.29 -9.69 1.73
C TYR A 107 16.46 -10.37 3.11
N PRO A 108 16.33 -9.66 4.26
CA PRO A 108 15.95 -8.25 4.46
C PRO A 108 17.11 -7.25 4.44
N ARG A 109 18.32 -7.67 4.05
CA ARG A 109 19.55 -6.84 3.98
C ARG A 109 19.76 -6.17 2.61
N ASP A 110 18.73 -6.17 1.77
CA ASP A 110 18.81 -5.65 0.40
C ASP A 110 18.67 -4.11 0.32
N PHE A 111 19.59 -3.36 0.92
CA PHE A 111 19.49 -1.89 0.96
C PHE A 111 19.50 -1.22 -0.43
N ALA A 112 19.98 -1.91 -1.47
CA ALA A 112 19.94 -1.41 -2.84
C ALA A 112 18.51 -1.33 -3.41
N SER A 113 17.52 -1.95 -2.75
CA SER A 113 16.10 -1.83 -3.12
C SER A 113 15.60 -0.39 -3.11
N PHE A 114 16.12 0.48 -2.23
CA PHE A 114 15.72 1.89 -2.15
C PHE A 114 15.94 2.63 -3.47
N VAL A 115 17.05 2.35 -4.16
CA VAL A 115 17.36 2.97 -5.46
C VAL A 115 16.70 2.20 -6.60
N ARG A 116 16.71 0.86 -6.55
CA ARG A 116 16.14 0.05 -7.63
C ARG A 116 14.63 0.20 -7.75
N SER A 117 13.91 0.38 -6.65
CA SER A 117 12.44 0.52 -6.66
C SER A 117 12.01 1.69 -7.54
N HIS A 118 12.59 2.88 -7.33
CA HIS A 118 12.37 4.05 -8.18
C HIS A 118 12.64 3.76 -9.66
N ARG A 119 13.80 3.17 -9.95
CA ARG A 119 14.20 2.82 -11.31
C ARG A 119 13.21 1.86 -11.97
N GLU A 120 12.76 0.83 -11.25
CA GLU A 120 11.80 -0.13 -11.77
C GLU A 120 10.42 0.50 -12.03
N LEU A 121 9.95 1.39 -11.14
CA LEU A 121 8.70 2.12 -11.36
C LEU A 121 8.77 3.05 -12.57
N SER A 122 9.91 3.71 -12.78
CA SER A 122 10.12 4.59 -13.93
C SER A 122 10.00 3.87 -15.28
N LYS A 123 10.19 2.54 -15.32
CA LYS A 123 10.05 1.74 -16.55
C LYS A 123 8.60 1.47 -16.94
N ILE A 124 7.64 1.76 -16.06
CA ILE A 124 6.21 1.61 -16.37
C ILE A 124 5.83 2.65 -17.43
N ARG A 125 5.44 2.16 -18.61
CA ARG A 125 5.12 2.98 -19.79
C ARG A 125 3.75 3.63 -19.72
N THR A 126 2.75 2.95 -19.15
CA THR A 126 1.38 3.46 -19.00
C THR A 126 1.28 4.36 -17.80
N ARG A 127 0.91 5.62 -18.05
CA ARG A 127 1.42 6.72 -17.26
C ARG A 127 0.40 7.87 -17.47
N TYR A 128 -0.08 8.53 -16.40
CA TYR A 128 -1.21 9.49 -16.41
C TYR A 128 -0.81 10.87 -15.88
N PRO A 129 -1.43 11.98 -16.36
CA PRO A 129 -1.27 13.28 -15.70
C PRO A 129 -1.49 13.15 -14.19
N LEU A 130 -0.75 13.92 -13.39
CA LEU A 130 -0.99 13.91 -11.95
C LEU A 130 -2.44 14.33 -11.69
N PRO A 131 -3.19 13.57 -10.88
CA PRO A 131 -4.56 13.94 -10.57
C PRO A 131 -4.57 15.24 -9.78
N LEU A 132 -5.68 15.98 -9.86
CA LEU A 132 -5.95 17.02 -8.88
C LEU A 132 -5.95 16.42 -7.47
N PRO A 133 -5.64 17.19 -6.42
CA PRO A 133 -5.69 16.70 -5.05
C PRO A 133 -7.04 16.02 -4.74
N LEU A 134 -6.99 14.93 -3.96
CA LEU A 134 -8.21 14.36 -3.38
C LEU A 134 -8.82 15.39 -2.44
N ASP A 135 -10.06 15.77 -2.70
CA ASP A 135 -10.78 16.71 -1.84
C ASP A 135 -11.01 16.11 -0.45
N ALA A 136 -10.85 16.94 0.59
CA ALA A 136 -10.95 16.49 1.97
C ALA A 136 -12.38 16.05 2.33
N ALA A 137 -13.41 16.71 1.79
CA ALA A 137 -14.81 16.34 2.04
C ALA A 137 -15.16 15.01 1.34
N ASP A 138 -14.64 14.79 0.13
CA ASP A 138 -14.76 13.49 -0.56
C ASP A 138 -14.09 12.38 0.26
N ALA A 139 -12.87 12.63 0.75
CA ALA A 139 -12.14 11.66 1.58
C ALA A 139 -12.88 11.36 2.88
N ILE A 140 -13.35 12.38 3.59
CA ILE A 140 -14.10 12.24 4.84
C ILE A 140 -15.39 11.46 4.59
N THR A 141 -16.16 11.81 3.55
CA THR A 141 -17.40 11.09 3.19
C THR A 141 -17.12 9.61 2.95
N ALA A 142 -16.10 9.30 2.16
CA ALA A 142 -15.72 7.92 1.85
C ALA A 142 -15.24 7.13 3.08
N LEU A 143 -14.54 7.79 4.02
CA LEU A 143 -14.10 7.17 5.27
C LEU A 143 -15.23 7.04 6.30
N ALA A 144 -16.14 8.01 6.38
CA ALA A 144 -17.26 8.02 7.31
C ALA A 144 -18.33 6.97 6.95
N ALA A 145 -18.46 6.63 5.67
CA ALA A 145 -19.33 5.55 5.19
C ALA A 145 -18.84 4.13 5.55
N ARG A 146 -17.72 4.00 6.29
CA ARG A 146 -17.13 2.73 6.66
C ARG A 146 -17.38 2.39 8.13
N ASP A 147 -18.12 1.30 8.34
CA ASP A 147 -18.47 0.81 9.68
C ASP A 147 -17.29 0.17 10.44
N ASP A 148 -16.19 -0.11 9.74
CA ASP A 148 -14.98 -0.71 10.31
C ASP A 148 -13.93 0.31 10.77
N ILE A 149 -14.24 1.61 10.68
CA ILE A 149 -13.43 2.70 11.23
C ILE A 149 -14.03 3.16 12.54
N LEU A 150 -13.25 2.99 13.62
CA LEU A 150 -13.61 3.57 14.91
C LEU A 150 -13.15 5.03 14.97
N TRP A 151 -14.10 5.96 14.85
CA TRP A 151 -13.85 7.39 15.02
C TRP A 151 -13.79 7.75 16.49
N ARG A 152 -12.67 8.34 16.94
CA ARG A 152 -12.54 8.90 18.29
C ARG A 152 -12.63 10.43 18.20
N PRO A 153 -13.65 11.07 18.81
CA PRO A 153 -13.69 12.52 18.88
C PRO A 153 -12.51 13.01 19.73
N VAL A 154 -11.65 13.85 19.14
CA VAL A 154 -10.61 14.53 19.90
C VAL A 154 -11.27 15.65 20.69
N ARG A 155 -11.36 15.48 22.02
CA ARG A 155 -11.62 16.60 22.92
C ARG A 155 -10.29 17.27 23.22
N TRP A 156 -10.10 18.49 22.73
CA TRP A 156 -8.94 19.29 23.08
C TRP A 156 -9.03 19.67 24.57
N SER A 157 -8.30 18.96 25.42
CA SER A 157 -8.01 19.37 26.80
C SER A 157 -6.54 19.79 26.88
N THR A 158 -6.25 20.88 27.59
CA THR A 158 -4.94 21.55 27.67
C THR A 158 -3.80 20.71 28.29
N THR A 159 -4.01 19.42 28.57
CA THR A 159 -3.03 18.56 29.25
C THR A 159 -3.04 17.17 28.59
N GLY A 160 -1.92 16.82 27.95
CA GLY A 160 -1.82 15.68 27.03
C GLY A 160 -1.47 14.34 27.67
N SER A 161 -2.08 13.27 27.15
CA SER A 161 -1.39 12.05 26.73
C SER A 161 -2.33 11.27 25.80
N VAL A 162 -1.80 10.69 24.72
CA VAL A 162 -2.58 9.92 23.72
C VAL A 162 -1.99 8.53 23.63
N SER A 163 -2.79 7.50 23.93
CA SER A 163 -2.50 6.11 23.60
C SER A 163 -3.27 5.72 22.33
N LEU A 164 -2.57 5.12 21.38
CA LEU A 164 -3.09 4.74 20.06
C LEU A 164 -3.11 3.22 19.93
N GLU A 165 -4.31 2.63 19.83
CA GLU A 165 -4.48 1.27 19.29
C GLU A 165 -5.60 1.31 18.25
N ALA A 166 -5.25 1.00 17.00
CA ALA A 166 -6.18 0.87 15.90
C ALA A 166 -6.21 -0.59 15.43
N ARG A 167 -7.37 -1.25 15.57
CA ARG A 167 -7.70 -2.44 14.78
C ARG A 167 -8.50 -1.95 13.57
N LEU A 168 -7.91 -1.89 12.38
CA LEU A 168 -8.71 -1.57 11.19
C LEU A 168 -9.22 -2.86 10.53
N GLY A 169 -10.44 -2.85 10.01
CA GLY A 169 -10.96 -3.82 9.03
C GLY A 169 -10.81 -3.31 7.59
N ARG A 170 -10.98 -4.22 6.61
CA ARG A 170 -10.84 -4.07 5.13
C ARG A 170 -9.62 -3.24 4.65
N CYS A 171 -9.47 -3.02 3.33
CA CYS A 171 -8.29 -2.39 2.71
C CYS A 171 -8.13 -0.88 2.99
N LEU A 172 -8.17 -0.50 4.27
CA LEU A 172 -7.68 0.80 4.72
C LEU A 172 -6.16 0.83 4.65
#